data_AF-A0A538L4R2-F1
#
_entry.id   AF-A0A538L4R2-F1
#
_cell.length_a   1.000
_cell.length_b   1.000
_cell.length_c   1.000
_cell.angle_alpha   90.00
_cell.angle_beta   90.00
_cell.angle_gamma   90.00
#
_symmetry.space_group_name_H-M   'P 1'
#
loop_
_entity.id
_entity.type
_entity.pdbx_description
1 polymer ?
#
loop_
_entity_poly.entity_id
_entity_poly.type
_entity_poly.pdbx_seq_one_letter_code
_entity_poly.pdbx_strand_id
1 'polypeptide(L)'
;MPNIGPLEIIIVLVIVLLIFGPRRLPDLGKSLGRGMREFKDSVTGKDKEEEHASIEEPRAQAAPTVTPTSADEEPARPASAAGPTNAS
;
A
#
# COMPACT_ATOMS: atom_id res chain seq x y z
N MET A 1 -40.95 -24.15 7.83
CA MET A 1 -40.31 -22.82 7.74
C MET A 1 -39.04 -22.98 6.91
N PRO A 2 -38.79 -22.14 5.90
CA PRO A 2 -37.52 -22.18 5.17
C PRO A 2 -36.40 -21.89 6.18
N ASN A 3 -35.58 -22.89 6.45
CA ASN A 3 -34.42 -22.74 7.33
C ASN A 3 -33.33 -22.09 6.49
N ILE A 4 -33.10 -20.79 6.70
CA ILE A 4 -31.94 -20.10 6.14
C ILE A 4 -30.69 -20.72 6.76
N GLY A 5 -30.16 -21.71 6.08
CA GLY A 5 -28.98 -22.42 6.50
C GLY A 5 -27.70 -21.68 6.08
N PRO A 6 -26.54 -22.11 6.60
CA PRO A 6 -25.25 -21.62 6.16
C PRO A 6 -25.07 -21.69 4.62
N LEU A 7 -25.69 -22.69 3.99
CA LEU A 7 -25.66 -22.89 2.55
C LEU A 7 -26.39 -21.79 1.77
N GLU A 8 -27.58 -21.36 2.24
CA GLU A 8 -28.31 -20.23 1.64
C GLU A 8 -27.49 -18.94 1.72
N ILE A 9 -26.88 -18.69 2.88
CA ILE A 9 -26.04 -17.52 3.12
C ILE A 9 -24.85 -17.52 2.16
N ILE A 10 -24.19 -18.67 1.95
CA ILE A 10 -23.08 -18.81 1.00
C ILE A 10 -23.53 -18.49 -0.43
N ILE A 11 -24.70 -18.96 -0.86
CA ILE A 11 -25.23 -18.66 -2.21
C ILE A 11 -25.43 -17.16 -2.40
N VAL A 12 -26.06 -16.50 -1.44
CA VAL A 12 -26.27 -15.04 -1.49
C VAL A 12 -24.92 -14.31 -1.50
N LEU A 13 -23.98 -14.76 -0.66
CA LEU A 13 -22.64 -14.20 -0.60
C LEU A 13 -21.98 -14.30 -1.98
N VAL A 14 -21.98 -15.46 -2.63
CA VAL A 14 -21.41 -15.65 -3.97
C VAL A 14 -22.01 -14.68 -5.00
N ILE A 15 -23.33 -14.46 -4.99
CA ILE A 15 -23.97 -13.49 -5.89
C ILE A 15 -23.45 -12.07 -5.63
N VAL A 16 -23.34 -11.66 -4.37
CA VAL A 16 -22.75 -10.37 -3.98
C VAL A 16 -21.28 -10.29 -4.42
N LEU A 17 -20.49 -11.35 -4.24
CA LEU A 17 -19.10 -11.41 -4.72
C LEU A 17 -19.00 -11.33 -6.24
N LEU A 18 -19.98 -11.79 -7.00
CA LEU A 18 -19.96 -11.63 -8.47
C LEU A 18 -20.18 -10.18 -8.88
N ILE A 19 -21.04 -9.44 -8.16
CA ILE A 19 -21.34 -8.03 -8.44
C ILE A 19 -20.19 -7.13 -7.97
N PHE A 20 -19.74 -7.31 -6.73
CA PHE A 20 -18.71 -6.47 -6.10
C PHE A 20 -17.29 -6.96 -6.37
N GLY A 21 -17.11 -8.25 -6.65
CA GLY A 21 -15.81 -8.91 -6.80
C GLY A 21 -15.25 -9.44 -5.46
N PRO A 22 -14.63 -10.64 -5.43
CA PRO A 22 -14.04 -11.21 -4.22
C PRO A 22 -12.89 -10.36 -3.66
N ARG A 23 -12.24 -9.54 -4.50
CA ARG A 23 -11.16 -8.64 -4.09
C ARG A 23 -11.64 -7.43 -3.29
N ARG A 24 -12.90 -7.00 -3.42
CA ARG A 24 -13.41 -5.82 -2.71
C ARG A 24 -13.86 -6.11 -1.28
N LEU A 25 -14.28 -7.34 -0.99
CA LEU A 25 -14.65 -7.76 0.37
C LEU A 25 -13.54 -7.59 1.41
N PRO A 26 -12.29 -8.05 1.19
CA PRO A 26 -11.23 -7.89 2.17
C PRO A 26 -10.89 -6.41 2.40
N ASP A 27 -10.95 -5.57 1.37
CA ASP A 27 -10.69 -4.13 1.53
C ASP A 27 -11.78 -3.43 2.34
N LEU A 28 -13.06 -3.71 2.05
CA LEU A 28 -14.20 -3.22 2.83
C LEU A 28 -14.19 -3.75 4.27
N GLY A 29 -13.81 -5.02 4.45
CA GLY A 29 -13.66 -5.63 5.77
C GLY A 29 -12.54 -5.00 6.60
N LYS A 30 -11.40 -4.66 5.97
CA LYS A 30 -10.29 -3.95 6.62
C LYS A 30 -10.65 -2.52 7.02
N SER A 31 -11.41 -1.80 6.20
CA SER A 31 -11.86 -0.43 6.56
C SER A 31 -12.93 -0.48 7.65
N LEU A 32 -13.92 -1.36 7.51
CA LEU A 32 -14.98 -1.54 8.50
C LEU A 32 -14.41 -2.04 9.83
N GLY A 33 -13.47 -2.98 9.79
CA GLY A 33 -12.84 -3.56 10.98
C GLY A 33 -12.03 -2.54 11.78
N ARG A 34 -11.28 -1.66 11.11
CA ARG A 34 -10.59 -0.54 11.76
C ARG A 34 -11.57 0.41 12.45
N GLY A 35 -12.60 0.87 11.73
CA GLY A 35 -13.63 1.73 12.32
C GLY A 35 -14.40 1.06 13.46
N MET A 36 -14.71 -0.24 13.36
CA MET A 36 -15.37 -1.00 14.41
C MET A 36 -14.48 -1.16 15.64
N ARG A 37 -13.16 -1.33 15.44
CA ARG A 37 -12.18 -1.41 16.52
C ARG A 37 -12.07 -0.08 17.24
N GLU A 38 -11.89 1.01 16.52
CA GLU A 38 -11.88 2.38 17.07
C GLU A 38 -13.18 2.72 17.80
N PHE A 39 -14.33 2.35 17.23
CA PHE A 39 -15.65 2.53 17.85
C PHE A 39 -15.75 1.74 19.15
N LYS A 40 -15.40 0.45 19.12
CA LYS A 40 -15.40 -0.42 20.31
C LYS A 40 -14.46 0.14 21.38
N ASP A 41 -13.26 0.55 21.01
CA ASP A 41 -12.22 1.04 21.91
C ASP A 41 -12.66 2.36 22.59
N SER A 42 -13.31 3.26 21.83
CA SER A 42 -13.94 4.48 22.35
C SER A 42 -15.12 4.18 23.30
N VAL A 43 -15.95 3.19 22.98
CA VAL A 43 -17.09 2.80 23.82
C VAL A 43 -16.65 2.06 25.09
N THR A 44 -15.57 1.28 25.03
CA THR A 44 -15.04 0.55 26.19
C THR A 44 -14.00 1.34 27.01
N GLY A 45 -13.64 2.56 26.59
CA GLY A 45 -12.64 3.40 27.27
C GLY A 45 -11.23 2.80 27.30
N LYS A 46 -10.88 1.97 26.31
CA LYS A 46 -9.56 1.33 26.19
C LYS A 46 -8.70 2.11 25.19
N ASP A 47 -8.23 3.28 25.60
CA ASP A 47 -7.30 4.09 24.80
C ASP A 47 -5.87 3.53 24.92
N LYS A 48 -5.48 2.53 24.13
CA LYS A 48 -4.06 2.09 24.04
C LYS A 48 -3.61 1.61 22.66
N GLU A 49 -2.68 2.40 22.11
CA GLU A 49 -1.35 1.98 21.63
C GLU A 49 -1.29 0.82 20.61
N GLU A 50 -1.64 1.04 19.34
CA GLU A 50 -1.19 0.16 18.25
C GLU A 50 -0.88 0.98 16.96
N GLU A 51 0.19 1.78 17.02
CA GLU A 51 0.86 2.32 15.84
C GLU A 51 2.06 1.43 15.50
N HIS A 52 1.84 0.32 14.77
CA HIS A 52 2.81 -0.24 13.80
C HIS A 52 2.25 -1.52 13.14
N ALA A 53 1.60 -1.38 11.98
CA ALA A 53 1.38 -2.51 11.06
C ALA A 53 1.09 -2.01 9.62
N SER A 54 2.08 -1.33 9.04
CA SER A 54 2.34 -1.25 7.60
C SER A 54 3.85 -1.10 7.53
N ILE A 55 4.64 -1.92 6.85
CA ILE A 55 4.67 -2.14 5.41
C ILE A 55 5.37 -3.49 5.18
N GLU A 56 4.72 -4.44 4.51
CA GLU A 56 5.44 -5.37 3.64
C GLU A 56 4.68 -5.42 2.33
N GLU A 57 5.27 -4.75 1.35
CA GLU A 57 4.87 -4.72 -0.05
C GLU A 57 5.82 -5.64 -0.81
N PRO A 58 5.40 -6.85 -1.23
CA PRO A 58 6.18 -7.63 -2.19
C PRO A 58 6.01 -7.00 -3.58
N ARG A 59 6.96 -6.13 -3.92
CA ARG A 59 7.25 -5.64 -5.27
C ARG A 59 7.51 -6.84 -6.20
N ALA A 60 6.46 -7.38 -6.80
CA ALA A 60 6.56 -8.26 -7.97
C ALA A 60 6.63 -7.41 -9.24
N GLN A 61 7.72 -6.68 -9.42
CA GLN A 61 8.07 -6.09 -10.71
C GLN A 61 9.58 -6.15 -10.88
N ALA A 62 10.05 -7.29 -11.41
CA ALA A 62 11.41 -7.52 -11.83
C ALA A 62 11.42 -7.99 -13.30
N ALA A 63 11.60 -7.02 -14.20
CA ALA A 63 12.28 -7.05 -15.50
C ALA A 63 11.78 -5.83 -16.30
N PRO A 64 12.63 -5.05 -17.02
CA PRO A 64 13.86 -5.46 -17.69
C PRO A 64 15.09 -4.55 -17.48
N THR A 65 16.26 -5.12 -17.77
CA THR A 65 17.45 -4.57 -18.44
C THR A 65 17.52 -3.05 -18.70
N VAL A 66 18.55 -2.38 -18.16
CA VAL A 66 19.64 -1.74 -18.93
C VAL A 66 20.80 -1.38 -17.99
N THR A 67 21.95 -2.01 -18.20
CA THR A 67 23.26 -1.47 -17.85
C THR A 67 23.58 -0.30 -18.79
N PRO A 68 24.13 0.79 -18.26
CA PRO A 68 25.48 1.16 -18.70
C PRO A 68 26.34 1.50 -17.47
N THR A 69 27.41 0.76 -17.27
CA THR A 69 28.76 1.30 -17.50
C THR A 69 29.07 2.48 -16.58
N SER A 70 29.35 2.18 -15.31
CA SER A 70 30.29 3.00 -14.54
C SER A 70 31.66 2.74 -15.15
N ALA A 71 31.97 3.50 -16.20
CA ALA A 71 33.32 3.63 -16.69
C ALA A 71 34.18 4.16 -15.54
N ASP A 72 35.27 3.44 -15.32
CA ASP A 72 36.55 3.89 -14.80
C ASP A 72 36.79 5.40 -14.82
N GLU A 73 37.65 5.77 -13.86
CA GLU A 73 38.60 6.88 -14.00
C GLU A 73 38.18 8.24 -13.42
N GLU A 74 38.29 8.35 -12.10
CA GLU A 74 38.96 9.50 -11.49
C GLU A 74 40.47 9.36 -11.78
N PRO A 75 41.11 10.26 -12.55
CA PRO A 75 41.87 11.31 -11.88
C PRO A 75 42.01 12.63 -12.68
N ALA A 76 42.63 13.60 -12.01
CA ALA A 76 43.35 14.75 -12.59
C ALA A 76 42.61 16.11 -12.67
N ARG A 77 42.49 16.70 -11.49
CA ARG A 77 43.11 17.98 -11.08
C ARG A 77 42.67 19.33 -11.71
N PRO A 78 42.80 20.40 -10.91
CA PRO A 78 42.11 21.68 -11.07
C PRO A 78 42.91 22.68 -11.90
N ALA A 79 42.23 23.53 -12.67
CA ALA A 79 42.73 24.86 -13.01
C ALA A 79 41.64 25.69 -13.69
N SER A 80 41.71 27.00 -13.44
CA SER A 80 41.22 28.08 -14.30
C SER A 80 39.72 28.38 -14.16
N ALA A 81 39.31 29.35 -13.33
CA ALA A 81 39.42 30.81 -13.52
C ALA A 81 38.38 31.40 -14.48
N ALA A 82 37.81 32.52 -14.02
CA ALA A 82 36.95 33.49 -14.72
C ALA A 82 35.52 33.00 -15.02
N GLY A 83 34.44 33.62 -14.56
CA GLY A 83 34.20 34.88 -13.86
C GLY A 83 32.75 35.29 -14.16
N PRO A 84 31.98 35.89 -13.24
CA PRO A 84 30.66 36.43 -13.55
C PRO A 84 30.76 37.90 -13.95
N THR A 85 30.31 38.27 -15.15
CA THR A 85 30.05 39.70 -15.47
C THR A 85 28.74 39.87 -16.24
N ASN A 86 27.70 40.17 -15.45
CA ASN A 86 26.56 41.01 -15.78
C ASN A 86 26.92 42.18 -16.70
N ALA A 87 26.16 42.41 -17.76
CA ALA A 87 25.72 43.76 -18.17
C ALA A 87 24.68 43.71 -19.31
N SER A 88 23.52 44.32 -19.01
CA SER A 88 22.56 45.02 -19.89
C SER A 88 21.71 44.21 -20.88
#